data_AF-A0A7R9SBK9-F1
#
_entry.id   AF-A0A7R9SBK9-F1
#
_cell.length_a   1.000
_cell.length_b   1.000
_cell.length_c   1.000
_cell.angle_alpha   90.00
_cell.angle_beta   90.00
_cell.angle_gamma   90.00
#
_symmetry.space_group_name_H-M   'P 1'
#
loop_
_entity.id
_entity.type
_entity.pdbx_description
1 polymer ?
#
loop_
_entity_poly.entity_id
_entity_poly.type
_entity_poly.pdbx_seq_one_letter_code
_entity_poly.pdbx_strand_id
1 'polypeptide(L)' 'KRPHLAKKKVLFYQEYARVHTCLVAMAKIQELRYKLLLHPAYSPDLDCICFTPRDYYLFPSLKKWSGGKRF' A
#
# COMPACT_ATOMS: atom_id res chain seq x y z
N LYS A 1 -18.41 -1.94 -7.18
CA LYS A 1 -18.03 -0.63 -6.57
C LYS A 1 -18.24 -0.72 -5.06
N ARG A 2 -17.37 -0.16 -4.21
CA ARG A 2 -17.53 -0.16 -2.73
C ARG A 2 -18.21 1.14 -2.27
N PRO A 3 -19.54 1.19 -2.10
CA PRO A 3 -20.28 2.44 -1.87
C PRO A 3 -19.92 3.13 -0.53
N HIS A 4 -19.47 2.37 0.47
CA HIS A 4 -19.10 2.93 1.78
C HIS A 4 -17.80 3.76 1.76
N LEU A 5 -16.91 3.53 0.78
CA LEU A 5 -15.67 4.29 0.63
C LEU A 5 -15.88 5.65 -0.03
N ALA A 6 -17.05 5.91 -0.64
CA ALA A 6 -17.35 7.18 -1.29
C ALA A 6 -17.60 8.33 -0.30
N LYS A 7 -17.91 8.02 0.97
CA LYS A 7 -18.26 9.01 2.00
C LYS A 7 -17.10 9.37 2.93
N LYS A 8 -16.01 8.60 2.93
CA LYS A 8 -14.84 8.81 3.81
C LYS A 8 -13.69 9.39 3.00
N LYS A 9 -12.98 10.38 3.54
CA LYS A 9 -11.69 10.80 3.00
C LYS A 9 -10.71 9.65 3.19
N VAL A 10 -10.43 8.92 2.11
CA VAL A 10 -9.51 7.77 2.14
C VAL A 10 -8.09 8.29 1.97
N LEU A 11 -7.25 7.95 2.95
CA LEU A 11 -5.79 8.08 2.83
C LEU A 11 -5.28 6.81 2.16
N PHE A 12 -4.61 6.97 1.02
CA PHE A 12 -4.04 5.87 0.27
C PHE A 12 -2.54 5.84 0.50
N TYR A 13 -2.05 4.78 1.14
CA TYR A 13 -0.63 4.57 1.40
C TYR A 13 -0.09 3.54 0.41
N GLN A 14 0.99 3.88 -0.31
CA GLN A 14 1.56 3.06 -1.36
C GLN A 14 3.09 3.22 -1.40
N GLU A 15 3.80 2.13 -1.67
CA GLU A 15 5.25 2.14 -1.87
C GLU A 15 5.64 2.73 -3.23
N TYR A 16 6.85 3.27 -3.30
CA TYR A 16 7.43 3.85 -4.51
C TYR A 16 7.89 2.77 -5.52
N ALA A 17 7.01 1.81 -5.85
CA ALA A 17 7.27 0.88 -6.93
C ALA A 17 6.90 1.53 -8.27
N ARG A 18 7.69 1.30 -9.33
CA ARG A 18 7.45 1.90 -10.66
C ARG A 18 6.05 1.60 -11.23
N VAL A 19 5.51 0.42 -10.94
CA VAL A 19 4.15 0.01 -11.36
C VAL A 19 3.06 0.81 -10.64
N HIS A 20 3.37 1.36 -9.47
CA HIS A 20 2.46 2.07 -8.59
C HIS A 20 2.45 3.58 -8.84
N THR A 21 3.54 4.11 -9.41
CA THR A 21 3.67 5.51 -9.79
C THR A 21 3.36 5.77 -11.27
N CYS A 22 2.92 4.75 -12.01
CA CYS A 22 2.57 4.92 -13.42
C CYS A 22 1.34 5.84 -13.61
N LEU A 23 1.27 6.51 -14.76
CA LEU A 23 0.23 7.49 -15.07
C LEU A 23 -1.19 6.93 -14.92
N VAL A 24 -1.39 5.67 -15.32
CA VAL A 24 -2.70 4.99 -15.22
C VAL A 24 -3.13 4.82 -13.77
N ALA A 25 -2.20 4.40 -12.88
CA ALA A 25 -2.48 4.23 -11.46
C ALA A 25 -2.76 5.59 -10.79
N MET A 26 -1.94 6.60 -11.07
CA MET A 26 -2.09 7.94 -10.52
C MET A 26 -3.39 8.63 -10.98
N ALA A 27 -3.74 8.48 -12.27
CA ALA A 27 -5.01 8.98 -12.80
C ALA A 27 -6.21 8.35 -12.08
N LYS A 28 -6.15 7.05 -11.78
CA LYS A 28 -7.23 6.38 -11.06
C LYS A 28 -7.37 6.83 -9.60
N ILE A 29 -6.24 7.07 -8.93
CA ILE A 29 -6.22 7.60 -7.54
C ILE A 29 -6.84 9.00 -7.50
N GLN A 30 -6.55 9.84 -8.50
CA GLN A 30 -7.14 11.17 -8.65
C GLN A 30 -8.65 11.11 -8.95
N GLU A 31 -9.08 10.23 -9.86
CA GLU A 31 -10.51 10.01 -10.17
C GLU A 31 -11.30 9.61 -8.92
N LEU A 32 -10.70 8.77 -8.07
CA LEU A 32 -11.30 8.33 -6.80
C LEU A 32 -11.20 9.37 -5.68
N ARG A 33 -10.55 10.52 -5.92
CA ARG A 33 -10.32 11.60 -4.95
C ARG A 33 -9.63 11.13 -3.68
N TYR A 34 -8.75 10.15 -3.79
CA TYR A 34 -7.98 9.65 -2.66
C TYR A 34 -6.76 10.52 -2.42
N LYS A 35 -6.47 10.80 -1.14
CA LYS A 35 -5.26 11.53 -0.78
C LYS A 35 -4.11 10.53 -0.71
N LEU A 36 -3.19 10.63 -1.65
CA LEU A 36 -1.99 9.80 -1.68
C LEU A 36 -1.01 10.25 -0.61
N LEU A 37 -0.57 9.30 0.22
CA LEU A 37 0.57 9.44 1.12
C LEU A 37 1.75 8.72 0.46
N LEU A 38 2.68 9.51 -0.08
CA LEU A 38 3.93 8.99 -0.62
C LEU A 38 4.90 8.68 0.53
N HIS A 39 5.51 7.51 0.44
CA HIS A 39 6.60 7.12 1.32
C HIS A 39 7.94 7.62 0.75
N PRO A 40 8.86 8.18 1.56
CA PRO A 40 10.23 8.44 1.11
C PRO A 40 10.87 7.15 0.59
N ALA A 41 11.52 7.23 -0.57
CA ALA A 41 12.27 6.11 -1.11
C ALA A 41 13.54 5.90 -0.25
N TYR A 42 13.63 4.72 0.37
CA TYR A 42 14.83 4.15 1.03
C TYR A 42 15.71 5.15 1.79
N SER A 43 15.52 5.22 3.12
CA SER A 43 16.50 5.87 4.01
C SER A 43 17.63 4.88 4.33
N PRO A 44 18.89 5.15 3.94
CA PRO A 44 19.99 4.19 4.06
C PRO A 44 20.58 4.07 5.48
N ASP A 45 20.31 5.01 6.39
CA ASP A 45 21.03 5.09 7.67
C ASP A 45 20.32 4.46 8.88
N LEU A 46 19.04 4.11 8.75
CA LEU A 46 18.26 3.56 9.87
C LEU A 46 17.39 2.42 9.37
N ASP A 47 17.61 1.25 9.96
CA ASP A 47 16.90 -0.02 9.83
C ASP A 47 15.43 0.05 10.33
N CYS A 48 14.77 1.18 10.11
CA CYS A 48 13.43 1.42 10.60
C CYS A 48 12.63 2.28 9.62
N ILE A 49 11.46 1.74 9.28
CA ILE A 49 10.34 2.37 8.54
C ILE A 49 10.53 2.44 7.01
N CYS A 50 11.10 1.42 6.36
CA CYS A 50 10.95 1.24 4.89
C CYS A 50 9.95 0.14 4.51
N PHE A 51 9.25 -0.43 5.49
CA PHE A 51 8.26 -1.47 5.28
C PHE A 51 6.89 -0.89 5.55
N THR A 52 5.98 -1.04 4.59
CA THR A 52 4.61 -0.63 4.83
C THR A 52 4.07 -1.33 6.09
N PRO A 53 3.07 -0.75 6.79
CA PRO A 53 2.40 -1.45 7.87
C PRO A 53 1.93 -2.87 7.49
N ARG A 54 1.75 -3.14 6.20
CA ARG A 54 1.41 -4.46 5.65
C ARG A 54 2.54 -5.47 5.82
N ASP A 55 3.78 -5.09 5.53
CA ASP A 55 4.97 -5.94 5.60
C ASP A 55 5.34 -6.34 7.01
N TYR A 56 5.13 -5.44 7.97
CA TYR A 56 5.39 -5.76 9.37
C TYR A 56 4.24 -6.51 10.05
N TYR A 57 2.97 -6.13 9.81
CA TYR A 57 1.83 -6.70 10.55
C TYR A 57 1.04 -7.77 9.77
N LEU A 58 0.80 -7.57 8.46
CA LEU A 58 -0.09 -8.44 7.68
C LEU A 58 0.64 -9.64 7.08
N PHE A 59 1.77 -9.42 6.41
CA PHE A 59 2.45 -10.49 5.67
C PHE A 59 3.01 -11.62 6.56
N PRO A 60 3.53 -11.35 7.78
CA PRO A 60 3.99 -12.43 8.66
C PRO A 60 2.86 -13.36 9.12
N SER A 61 1.69 -12.81 9.44
CA SER A 61 0.52 -13.61 9.83
C SER A 61 -0.04 -14.40 8.64
N LEU A 62 -0.07 -13.79 7.46
CA LEU A 62 -0.48 -14.47 6.24
C LEU A 62 0.49 -15.61 5.87
N LYS A 63 1.80 -15.39 5.98
CA LYS A 63 2.83 -16.41 5.71
C LYS A 63 2.64 -17.63 6.61
N LYS A 64 2.39 -17.41 7.91
CA LYS A 64 2.05 -18.48 8.86
C LYS A 64 0.78 -19.23 8.45
N TRP A 65 -0.28 -18.50 8.06
CA TRP A 65 -1.54 -19.11 7.64
C TRP A 65 -1.44 -19.91 6.33
N SER A 66 -0.57 -19.47 5.41
CA SER A 66 -0.31 -20.13 4.12
C SER A 66 0.68 -21.30 4.20
N GLY A 67 1.44 -21.41 5.30
CA GLY A 67 2.41 -22.47 5.49
C GLY A 67 1.75 -23.84 5.40
N GLY A 68 2.12 -24.64 4.40
CA GLY A 68 1.63 -26.00 4.20
C GLY A 68 0.32 -26.13 3.41
N LYS A 69 -0.27 -25.02 2.94
CA LYS A 69 -1.46 -25.07 2.07
C LYS A 69 -1.04 -24.99 0.60
N ARG A 70 -1.61 -25.87 -0.23
CA ARG A 70 -1.56 -25.77 -1.70
C ARG A 70 -2.95 -25.31 -2.15
N PHE A 71 -3.01 -24.23 -2.90
CA PHE A 71 -4.24 -23.65 -3.46
C PHE A 71 -4.34 -24.00 -4.94
#